data_AF-A0AAX2IRC9-F1
#
_entry.id   AF-A0AAX2IRC9-F1
#
_cell.length_a   1.000
_cell.length_b   1.000
_cell.length_c   1.000
_cell.angle_alpha   90.00
_cell.angle_beta   90.00
_cell.angle_gamma   90.00
#
_symmetry.space_group_name_H-M   'P 1'
#
loop_
_entity.id
_entity.type
_entity.pdbx_description
1 polymer ?
#
loop_
_entity_poly.entity_id
_entity_poly.type
_entity_poly.pdbx_seq_one_letter_code
_entity_poly.pdbx_strand_id
1 'polypeptide(L)'
;MSDRRKQRMKRILQNTFMTKRLRIFCGPNSFGKSTLFLEFIKKFNSGLFVNSDNIESEISEKKFLDQSSFNLDLTQTDLLFESNF
;
A
#
# COMPACT_ATOMS: atom_id res chain seq x y z
N MET A 1 -8.11 -13.33 38.42
CA MET A 1 -7.35 -13.23 37.15
C MET A 1 -6.30 -12.15 37.31
N SER A 2 -5.00 -12.47 37.23
CA SER A 2 -3.92 -11.55 37.62
C SER A 2 -3.83 -10.31 36.71
N ASP A 3 -3.60 -9.14 37.30
CA ASP A 3 -3.59 -7.86 36.59
C ASP A 3 -2.57 -7.83 35.46
N ARG A 4 -1.43 -8.50 35.62
CA ARG A 4 -0.42 -8.65 34.55
C ARG A 4 -0.96 -9.39 33.32
N ARG A 5 -1.87 -10.37 33.48
CA ARG A 5 -2.50 -11.09 32.35
C ARG A 5 -3.52 -10.20 31.64
N LYS A 6 -4.33 -9.44 32.39
CA LYS A 6 -5.25 -8.45 31.80
C LYS A 6 -4.50 -7.37 31.03
N GLN A 7 -3.38 -6.88 31.57
CA GLN A 7 -2.57 -5.84 30.94
C GLN A 7 -1.83 -6.32 29.70
N ARG A 8 -1.35 -7.58 29.68
CA ARG A 8 -0.78 -8.21 28.49
C ARG A 8 -1.83 -8.42 27.39
N MET A 9 -3.03 -8.87 27.74
CA MET A 9 -4.13 -8.99 26.77
C MET A 9 -4.56 -7.65 26.19
N LYS A 10 -4.66 -6.61 27.02
CA LYS A 10 -4.98 -5.25 26.57
C LYS A 10 -3.93 -4.72 25.58
N ARG A 11 -2.65 -5.01 25.83
CA ARG A 11 -1.53 -4.63 24.94
C ARG A 11 -1.52 -5.40 23.61
N ILE A 12 -1.84 -6.69 23.65
CA ILE A 12 -2.01 -7.50 22.43
C ILE A 12 -3.21 -6.98 21.63
N LEU A 13 -4.35 -6.74 22.27
CA LEU A 13 -5.55 -6.21 21.62
C LEU A 13 -5.33 -4.81 21.02
N GLN A 14 -4.55 -3.96 21.69
CA GLN A 14 -4.16 -2.63 21.20
C GLN A 14 -3.18 -2.68 20.02
N ASN A 15 -2.29 -3.68 19.95
CA ASN A 15 -1.39 -3.89 18.80
C ASN A 15 -1.99 -4.75 17.69
N THR A 16 -3.09 -5.46 17.94
CA THR A 16 -3.83 -6.20 16.90
C THR A 16 -4.79 -5.32 16.09
N PHE A 17 -4.81 -4.01 16.32
CA PHE A 17 -5.42 -3.06 15.38
C PHE A 17 -4.69 -3.12 14.04
N MET A 18 -5.21 -3.97 13.15
CA MET A 18 -4.97 -4.10 11.71
C MET A 18 -3.58 -3.66 11.23
N THR A 19 -2.54 -4.46 11.46
CA THR A 19 -1.32 -4.38 10.65
C THR A 19 -1.69 -4.48 9.17
N LYS A 20 -1.58 -3.37 8.44
CA LYS A 20 -1.82 -3.31 7.00
C LYS A 20 -0.80 -4.23 6.31
N ARG A 21 -1.28 -5.16 5.48
CA ARG A 21 -0.44 -6.10 4.74
C ARG A 21 -0.28 -5.64 3.30
N LEU A 22 0.96 -5.53 2.84
CA LEU A 22 1.27 -5.36 1.43
C LEU A 22 0.96 -6.65 0.67
N ARG A 23 0.26 -6.55 -0.46
CA ARG A 23 -0.03 -7.66 -1.37
C ARG A 23 0.68 -7.39 -2.68
N ILE A 24 1.50 -8.33 -3.13
CA ILE A 24 2.29 -8.19 -4.36
C ILE A 24 1.91 -9.31 -5.32
N PHE A 25 1.57 -8.95 -6.55
CA PHE A 25 1.33 -9.89 -7.64
C PHE A 25 2.60 -10.00 -8.49
N CYS A 26 3.44 -11.02 -8.23
CA CYS A 26 4.76 -11.20 -8.88
C CYS A 26 4.80 -12.36 -9.88
N GLY A 27 5.80 -12.33 -10.79
CA GLY A 27 6.19 -13.40 -11.72
C GLY A 27 6.39 -12.89 -13.17
N PRO A 28 6.51 -13.78 -14.17
CA PRO A 28 6.85 -13.38 -15.55
C PRO A 28 5.74 -12.56 -16.22
N ASN A 29 6.15 -11.70 -17.15
CA ASN A 29 5.25 -10.94 -18.01
C ASN A 29 4.35 -11.89 -18.80
N SER A 30 3.13 -11.44 -19.13
CA SER A 30 2.15 -12.19 -19.93
C SER A 30 1.50 -13.41 -19.25
N PHE A 31 1.75 -13.66 -17.97
CA PHE A 31 1.12 -14.76 -17.21
C PHE A 31 -0.24 -14.39 -16.58
N GLY A 32 -0.93 -13.38 -17.12
CA GLY A 32 -2.29 -13.01 -16.71
C GLY A 32 -2.43 -12.35 -15.33
N LYS A 33 -1.35 -11.81 -14.75
CA LYS A 33 -1.40 -11.18 -13.41
C LYS A 33 -2.39 -10.02 -13.34
N SER A 34 -2.35 -9.14 -14.34
CA SER A 34 -3.29 -8.02 -14.45
C SER A 34 -4.72 -8.52 -14.61
N THR A 35 -4.94 -9.58 -15.41
CA THR A 35 -6.25 -10.22 -15.58
C THR A 35 -6.77 -10.80 -14.26
N LEU A 36 -5.91 -11.49 -13.51
CA LEU A 36 -6.26 -12.05 -12.20
C LEU A 36 -6.58 -10.94 -11.20
N PHE A 37 -5.83 -9.84 -11.22
CA PHE A 37 -6.12 -8.68 -10.40
C PHE A 37 -7.47 -8.05 -10.75
N LEU A 38 -7.79 -7.90 -12.04
CA LEU A 38 -9.08 -7.38 -12.51
C LEU A 38 -10.26 -8.26 -12.06
N GLU A 39 -10.11 -9.58 -12.05
CA GLU A 39 -11.13 -10.48 -11.50
C GLU A 39 -11.23 -10.39 -9.97
N PHE A 40 -10.10 -10.19 -9.28
CA PHE A 40 -10.05 -10.05 -7.83
C PHE A 40 -10.82 -8.80 -7.36
N ILE A 41 -10.62 -7.64 -7.99
CA ILE A 41 -11.26 -6.38 -7.59
C ILE A 41 -12.78 -6.38 -7.79
N LYS A 42 -13.31 -7.22 -8.69
CA LYS A 42 -14.76 -7.39 -8.87
C LYS A 42 -15.45 -7.97 -7.64
N LYS A 43 -14.71 -8.75 -6.84
CA LYS A 43 -15.27 -9.49 -5.69
C LYS A 43 -14.77 -8.97 -4.35
N PHE A 44 -13.63 -8.27 -4.32
CA PHE A 44 -12.98 -7.84 -3.10
C PHE A 44 -12.48 -6.40 -3.19
N ASN A 45 -12.52 -5.67 -2.09
CA ASN A 45 -11.86 -4.36 -2.00
C ASN A 45 -10.34 -4.57 -1.91
N SER A 46 -9.60 -4.19 -2.95
CA SER A 46 -8.14 -4.26 -2.98
C SER A 46 -7.47 -3.20 -2.11
N GLY A 47 -8.18 -2.12 -1.76
CA GLY A 47 -7.56 -0.89 -1.27
C GLY A 47 -6.78 -0.21 -2.38
N LEU A 48 -5.69 0.47 -2.01
CA LEU A 48 -4.81 1.12 -2.98
C LEU A 48 -4.12 0.09 -3.87
N PHE A 49 -4.25 0.26 -5.18
CA PHE A 49 -3.56 -0.53 -6.18
C PHE A 49 -2.49 0.31 -6.86
N VAL A 50 -1.30 -0.27 -6.99
CA VAL A 50 -0.15 0.38 -7.60
C VAL A 50 0.44 -0.56 -8.63
N ASN A 51 0.59 -0.08 -9.85
CA ASN A 51 1.31 -0.75 -10.93
C ASN A 51 2.33 0.22 -11.52
N SER A 52 3.59 -0.23 -11.64
CA SER A 52 4.69 0.57 -12.19
C SER A 52 4.42 1.00 -13.63
N ASP A 53 3.93 0.11 -14.48
CA ASP A 53 3.69 0.40 -15.90
C ASP A 53 2.63 1.50 -16.06
N ASN A 54 1.58 1.46 -15.22
CA ASN A 54 0.53 2.46 -15.22
C ASN A 54 1.05 3.83 -14.78
N ILE A 55 1.88 3.86 -13.74
CA ILE A 55 2.51 5.09 -13.25
C ILE A 55 3.43 5.68 -14.32
N GLU A 56 4.22 4.84 -14.99
CA GLU A 56 5.12 5.28 -16.05
C GLU A 56 4.36 5.87 -17.24
N SER A 57 3.28 5.21 -17.68
CA SER A 57 2.40 5.74 -18.73
C SER A 57 1.81 7.09 -18.33
N GLU A 58 1.31 7.22 -17.10
CA GLU A 58 0.69 8.45 -16.62
C GLU A 58 1.70 9.61 -16.56
N ILE A 59 2.89 9.38 -16.02
CA ILE A 59 3.96 10.39 -15.99
C ILE A 59 4.40 10.75 -17.41
N SER A 60 4.51 9.77 -18.30
CA SER A 60 4.90 10.00 -19.70
C SER A 60 3.90 10.91 -20.43
N GLU A 61 2.61 10.67 -20.22
CA GLU A 61 1.50 11.38 -20.87
C GLU A 61 1.25 12.77 -20.24
N LYS A 62 1.10 12.83 -18.91
CA LYS A 62 0.68 14.05 -18.20
C LYS A 62 1.85 14.92 -17.79
N LYS A 63 3.07 14.37 -17.75
CA LYS A 63 4.28 14.99 -17.16
C LYS A 63 4.19 15.25 -15.64
N PHE A 64 3.13 14.79 -14.99
CA PHE A 64 2.98 14.83 -13.54
C PHE A 64 2.16 13.62 -13.07
N LEU A 65 2.29 13.28 -11.78
CA LEU A 65 1.50 12.24 -11.11
C LEU A 65 0.67 12.90 -10.01
N ASP A 66 -0.64 12.70 -10.03
CA ASP A 66 -1.52 13.22 -8.97
C ASP A 66 -1.45 12.31 -7.74
N GLN A 67 -0.95 12.84 -6.63
CA GLN A 67 -0.75 12.11 -5.38
C GLN A 67 -2.07 11.82 -4.65
N SER A 68 -3.09 12.65 -4.87
CA SER A 68 -4.40 12.48 -4.23
C SER A 68 -5.06 11.16 -4.63
N SER A 69 -4.78 10.67 -5.84
CA SER A 69 -5.21 9.36 -6.33
C SER A 69 -4.69 8.18 -5.50
N PHE A 70 -3.58 8.39 -4.77
CA PHE A 70 -2.98 7.40 -3.89
C PHE A 70 -3.33 7.59 -2.41
N ASN A 71 -4.24 8.50 -2.08
CA ASN A 71 -4.49 8.98 -0.70
C ASN A 71 -3.20 9.43 -0.01
N LEU A 72 -2.31 10.06 -0.77
CA LEU A 72 -1.07 10.64 -0.28
C LEU A 72 -1.25 12.15 -0.16
N ASP A 73 -0.88 12.69 0.99
CA ASP A 73 -0.77 14.12 1.25
C ASP A 73 0.70 14.39 1.60
N LEU A 74 1.53 14.54 0.56
CA LEU A 74 2.96 14.75 0.73
C LEU A 74 3.31 16.21 0.50
N THR A 75 4.22 16.68 1.32
CA THR A 75 4.83 17.99 1.23
C THR A 75 6.26 17.86 0.70
N GLN A 76 6.85 18.99 0.29
CA GLN A 76 8.26 19.01 -0.16
C GLN A 76 9.20 18.40 0.90
N THR A 77 8.90 18.62 2.18
CA THR A 77 9.70 18.10 3.30
C THR A 77 9.70 16.58 3.41
N ASP A 78 8.65 15.91 2.94
CA ASP A 78 8.57 14.43 2.93
C ASP A 78 9.45 13.81 1.83
N LEU A 79 9.83 14.62 0.83
CA LEU A 79 10.69 14.21 -0.29
C LEU A 79 12.16 14.58 -0.06
N LEU A 80 12.45 15.41 0.93
CA LEU A 80 13.81 15.76 1.30
C LEU A 80 14.43 14.58 2.06
N PHE A 81 15.31 13.86 1.39
CA PHE A 81 16.26 13.01 2.10
C PHE A 81 17.26 13.93 2.81
N GLU A 82 17.18 14.05 4.13
CA GLU A 82 18.37 14.42 4.91
C GLU A 82 19.39 13.30 4.69
N SER A 83 20.35 13.54 3.80
CA SER A 83 21.49 12.67 3.59
C SER A 83 22.35 12.68 4.85
N ASN A 84 22.00 11.82 5.81
CA ASN A 84 22.83 11.47 6.95
C ASN A 84 23.69 10.26 6.60
N PHE A 85 24.56 10.43 5.59
CA PHE A 85 25.66 9.52 5.27
C PHE A 85 26.95 10.29 5.10
#